data_AF-A0A2E1BJL3-F1
#
_entry.id   AF-A0A2E1BJL3-F1
#
_cell.length_a   1.000
_cell.length_b   1.000
_cell.length_c   1.000
_cell.angle_alpha   90.00
_cell.angle_beta   90.00
_cell.angle_gamma   90.00
#
_symmetry.space_group_name_H-M   'P 1'
#
loop_
_entity.id
_entity.type
_entity.pdbx_description
1 polymer ?
#
loop_
_entity_poly.entity_id
_entity_poly.type
_entity_poly.pdbx_seq_one_letter_code
_entity_poly.pdbx_strand_id
1 'polypeptide(L)'
;MSKRIPPNLKFSRKHHDEARETSRWLVESKLIKEKCSGYNPEFKGINNVIKGIDYVIQIDPEIDTHIDNVTLRMVIPEDYPSSLPRVYPLDLIIPFDHRAHVYRDSPDNGRKVHLCMVTQEEWTRDCSIAGLMVLSAIWVHKYLIWRKTGEWPGRGRTHCNRCGNIGKCDC
;
A
#
# COMPACT_ATOMS: atom_id res chain seq x y z
N MET A 1 -17.48 -1.69 -2.18
CA MET A 1 -16.51 -0.58 -2.38
C MET A 1 -15.66 -0.42 -1.12
N SER A 2 -14.33 -0.47 -1.25
CA SER A 2 -13.43 -0.22 -0.11
C SER A 2 -13.65 1.17 0.48
N LYS A 3 -13.86 1.24 1.80
CA LYS A 3 -13.94 2.50 2.55
C LYS A 3 -12.56 3.07 2.89
N ARG A 4 -11.47 2.36 2.57
CA ARG A 4 -10.11 2.71 3.02
C ARG A 4 -9.38 3.66 2.09
N ILE A 5 -9.56 3.53 0.79
CA ILE A 5 -8.96 4.50 -0.14
C ILE A 5 -9.76 5.81 -0.02
N PRO A 6 -9.10 6.94 0.27
CA PRO A 6 -9.76 8.24 0.34
C PRO A 6 -10.57 8.52 -0.95
N PRO A 7 -11.79 9.09 -0.86
CA PRO A 7 -12.65 9.29 -2.04
C PRO A 7 -11.97 10.09 -3.17
N ASN A 8 -11.14 11.07 -2.82
CA ASN A 8 -10.38 11.89 -3.76
C ASN A 8 -9.21 11.15 -4.43
N LEU A 9 -8.88 9.94 -3.95
CA LEU A 9 -7.88 9.04 -4.53
C LEU A 9 -8.52 7.82 -5.19
N LYS A 10 -9.85 7.76 -5.31
CA LYS A 10 -10.52 6.69 -6.05
C LYS A 10 -10.62 7.01 -7.54
N PHE A 11 -10.76 5.95 -8.32
CA PHE A 11 -11.18 6.05 -9.71
C PHE A 11 -12.64 6.51 -9.77
N SER A 12 -12.85 7.75 -10.19
CA SER A 12 -14.17 8.34 -10.37
C SER A 12 -14.81 7.81 -11.67
N ARG A 13 -16.10 8.06 -11.87
CA ARG A 13 -16.76 7.78 -13.15
C ARG A 13 -16.03 8.45 -14.33
N LYS A 14 -15.61 9.70 -14.17
CA LYS A 14 -14.83 10.43 -15.18
C LYS A 14 -13.51 9.72 -15.50
N HIS A 15 -12.82 9.21 -14.48
CA HIS A 15 -11.58 8.45 -14.68
C HIS A 15 -11.85 7.15 -15.47
N HIS A 16 -12.96 6.45 -15.18
CA HIS A 16 -13.34 5.25 -15.95
C HIS A 16 -13.72 5.58 -17.39
N ASP A 17 -14.41 6.70 -17.62
CA ASP A 17 -14.74 7.17 -18.97
C ASP A 17 -13.46 7.46 -19.76
N GLU A 18 -12.53 8.23 -19.18
CA GLU A 18 -11.24 8.55 -19.80
C GLU A 18 -10.37 7.30 -20.03
N ALA A 19 -10.36 6.35 -19.10
CA ALA A 19 -9.60 5.11 -19.24
C ALA A 19 -10.13 4.20 -20.36
N ARG A 20 -11.43 4.29 -20.69
CA ARG A 20 -12.02 3.58 -21.84
C ARG A 20 -11.62 4.20 -23.17
N GLU A 21 -11.44 5.52 -23.21
CA GLU A 21 -11.01 6.25 -24.41
C GLU A 21 -9.49 6.19 -24.64
N THR A 22 -8.72 5.98 -23.57
CA THR A 22 -7.26 6.01 -23.60
C THR A 22 -6.65 4.72 -23.06
N SER A 23 -6.23 4.73 -21.80
CA SER A 23 -5.83 3.53 -21.06
C SER A 23 -5.92 3.79 -19.56
N ARG A 24 -6.06 2.72 -18.78
CA ARG A 24 -6.01 2.78 -17.32
C ARG A 24 -4.70 3.42 -16.84
N TRP A 25 -3.57 3.04 -17.44
CA TRP A 25 -2.25 3.52 -17.04
C TRP A 25 -2.03 5.01 -17.30
N LEU A 26 -2.61 5.56 -18.38
CA LEU A 26 -2.51 7.00 -18.61
C LEU A 26 -3.17 7.79 -17.47
N VAL A 27 -4.34 7.35 -17.02
CA VAL A 27 -5.08 7.99 -15.93
C VAL A 27 -4.40 7.76 -14.58
N GLU A 28 -3.90 6.55 -14.31
CA GLU A 28 -3.10 6.27 -13.10
C GLU A 28 -1.87 7.17 -13.04
N SER A 29 -1.12 7.31 -14.12
CA SER A 29 0.07 8.18 -14.18
C SER A 29 -0.28 9.65 -13.93
N LYS A 30 -1.43 10.13 -14.42
CA LYS A 30 -1.92 11.48 -14.11
C LYS A 30 -2.23 11.63 -12.62
N LEU A 31 -2.93 10.68 -12.02
CA LEU A 31 -3.27 10.69 -10.59
C LEU A 31 -2.03 10.60 -9.70
N ILE A 32 -1.07 9.73 -10.04
CA ILE A 32 0.21 9.61 -9.33
C ILE A 32 0.97 10.93 -9.41
N LYS A 33 1.06 11.55 -10.59
CA LYS A 33 1.73 12.84 -10.76
C LYS A 33 1.05 13.95 -9.96
N GLU A 34 -0.27 13.97 -9.90
CA GLU A 34 -1.03 15.01 -9.19
C GLU A 34 -0.95 14.83 -7.66
N LYS A 35 -1.04 13.59 -7.16
CA LYS A 35 -1.26 13.31 -5.73
C LYS A 35 -0.05 12.73 -5.01
N CYS A 36 0.91 12.17 -5.73
CA CYS A 36 2.03 11.39 -5.18
C CYS A 36 3.38 11.80 -5.78
N SER A 37 3.49 12.96 -6.43
CA SER A 37 4.77 13.46 -6.97
C SER A 37 5.85 13.61 -5.91
N GLY A 38 5.48 13.99 -4.68
CA GLY A 38 6.40 14.07 -3.54
C GLY A 38 7.01 12.73 -3.11
N TYR A 39 6.49 11.59 -3.60
CA TYR A 39 7.08 10.28 -3.36
C TYR A 39 8.13 9.87 -4.39
N ASN A 40 8.43 10.74 -5.38
CA ASN A 40 9.39 10.50 -6.45
C ASN A 40 9.23 9.13 -7.13
N PRO A 41 8.04 8.80 -7.68
CA PRO A 41 7.77 7.48 -8.22
C PRO A 41 8.59 7.17 -9.48
N GLU A 42 9.21 6.00 -9.50
CA GLU A 42 9.95 5.45 -10.62
C GLU A 42 9.27 4.19 -11.15
N PHE A 43 8.79 4.24 -12.40
CA PHE A 43 8.12 3.11 -13.03
C PHE A 43 9.15 2.07 -13.52
N LYS A 44 8.92 0.81 -13.16
CA LYS A 44 9.73 -0.34 -13.58
C LYS A 44 8.95 -1.17 -14.59
N GLY A 45 9.58 -1.53 -15.70
CA GLY A 45 8.91 -2.28 -16.77
C GLY A 45 9.83 -2.61 -17.94
N ILE A 46 9.36 -3.52 -18.80
CA ILE A 46 10.00 -3.90 -20.05
C ILE A 46 8.93 -3.87 -21.14
N ASN A 47 9.29 -3.48 -22.37
CA ASN A 47 8.38 -3.48 -23.52
C ASN A 47 7.05 -2.73 -23.27
N ASN A 48 7.12 -1.55 -22.63
CA ASN A 48 5.97 -0.72 -22.25
C ASN A 48 4.97 -1.37 -21.27
N VAL A 49 5.34 -2.49 -20.64
CA VAL A 49 4.54 -3.12 -19.58
C VAL A 49 5.08 -2.69 -18.22
N ILE A 50 4.27 -1.99 -17.45
CA ILE A 50 4.60 -1.61 -16.06
C ILE A 50 4.47 -2.86 -15.18
N LYS A 51 5.58 -3.27 -14.57
CA LYS A 51 5.66 -4.43 -13.66
C LYS A 51 5.85 -4.01 -12.20
N GLY A 52 6.30 -2.77 -11.96
CA GLY A 52 6.41 -2.23 -10.62
C GLY A 52 6.58 -0.72 -10.58
N ILE A 53 6.47 -0.16 -9.39
CA ILE A 53 6.73 1.25 -9.11
C ILE A 53 7.54 1.31 -7.82
N ASP A 54 8.73 1.90 -7.89
CA ASP A 54 9.53 2.22 -6.71
C ASP A 54 9.25 3.66 -6.29
N TYR A 55 9.14 3.93 -5.01
CA TYR A 55 8.86 5.28 -4.50
C TYR A 55 9.33 5.42 -3.05
N VAL A 56 9.60 6.67 -2.65
CA VAL A 56 10.18 7.01 -1.34
C VAL A 56 9.14 7.74 -0.50
N ILE A 57 8.95 7.28 0.73
CA ILE A 57 8.12 7.96 1.73
C ILE A 57 9.03 8.64 2.72
N GLN A 58 8.82 9.94 2.94
CA GLN A 58 9.43 10.67 4.04
C GLN A 58 8.69 10.32 5.33
N ILE A 59 9.46 10.05 6.39
CA ILE A 59 8.93 9.76 7.72
C ILE A 59 8.75 11.06 8.47
N ASP A 60 7.60 11.20 9.11
CA ASP A 60 7.32 12.32 10.01
C ASP A 60 8.38 12.39 11.13
N PRO A 61 9.14 13.51 11.23
CA PRO A 61 10.13 13.70 12.28
C PRO A 61 9.57 13.56 13.69
N GLU A 62 8.27 13.81 13.90
CA GLU A 62 7.61 13.66 15.20
C GLU A 62 7.54 12.22 15.70
N ILE A 63 7.65 11.22 14.81
CA ILE A 63 7.71 9.81 15.21
C ILE A 63 9.02 9.53 15.99
N ASP A 64 10.03 10.37 15.81
CA ASP A 64 11.34 10.30 16.48
C ASP A 64 11.91 8.87 16.35
N THR A 65 12.29 8.57 15.12
CA THR A 65 13.04 7.37 14.72
C THR A 65 14.32 7.83 14.03
N HIS A 66 15.35 6.97 13.99
CA HIS A 66 16.56 7.24 13.18
C HIS A 66 16.34 7.00 11.67
N ILE A 67 15.09 6.94 11.20
CA ILE A 67 14.72 6.62 9.82
C ILE A 67 14.03 7.84 9.24
N ASP A 68 14.70 8.53 8.31
CA ASP A 68 14.14 9.72 7.66
C ASP A 68 13.23 9.37 6.47
N ASN A 69 13.51 8.24 5.83
CA ASN A 69 12.79 7.79 4.64
C ASN A 69 12.76 6.27 4.54
N VAL A 70 11.76 5.78 3.81
CA VAL A 70 11.59 4.36 3.48
C VAL A 70 11.26 4.23 2.00
N THR A 71 12.05 3.42 1.30
CA THR A 71 11.82 3.07 -0.10
C THR A 71 10.90 1.86 -0.18
N LEU A 72 9.79 2.00 -0.91
CA LEU A 72 8.84 0.94 -1.18
C LEU A 72 8.85 0.54 -2.65
N ARG A 73 8.59 -0.74 -2.91
CA ARG A 73 8.30 -1.29 -4.23
C ARG A 73 6.87 -1.81 -4.28
N MET A 74 6.05 -1.21 -5.13
CA MET A 74 4.78 -1.78 -5.52
C MET A 74 4.97 -2.70 -6.72
N VAL A 75 4.59 -3.97 -6.59
CA VAL A 75 4.57 -4.95 -7.67
C VAL A 75 3.17 -4.99 -8.28
N ILE A 76 3.10 -4.76 -9.59
CA ILE A 76 1.86 -4.74 -10.35
C ILE A 76 1.59 -6.15 -10.88
N PRO A 77 0.41 -6.75 -10.59
CA PRO A 77 0.04 -8.05 -11.12
C PRO A 77 -0.32 -7.96 -12.61
N GLU A 78 -0.20 -9.07 -13.33
CA GLU A 78 -0.41 -9.09 -14.78
C GLU A 78 -1.85 -8.81 -15.20
N ASP A 79 -2.81 -9.17 -14.35
CA ASP A 79 -4.25 -8.98 -14.54
C ASP A 79 -4.78 -7.67 -13.93
N TYR A 80 -3.88 -6.75 -13.56
CA TYR A 80 -4.26 -5.41 -13.08
C TYR A 80 -5.26 -4.74 -14.04
N PRO A 81 -6.37 -4.14 -13.55
CA PRO A 81 -6.70 -3.82 -12.15
C PRO A 81 -7.54 -4.88 -11.41
N SER A 82 -7.64 -6.11 -11.90
CA SER A 82 -8.46 -7.16 -11.28
C SER A 82 -7.84 -7.67 -9.98
N SER A 83 -6.53 -7.90 -9.95
CA SER A 83 -5.80 -8.25 -8.74
C SER A 83 -5.18 -7.04 -8.05
N LEU A 84 -5.08 -7.13 -6.72
CA LEU A 84 -4.46 -6.15 -5.85
C LEU A 84 -2.93 -6.12 -6.02
N PRO A 85 -2.31 -4.95 -6.28
CA PRO A 85 -0.86 -4.80 -6.19
C PRO A 85 -0.31 -5.05 -4.79
N ARG A 86 0.88 -5.65 -4.72
CA ARG A 86 1.59 -5.91 -3.45
C ARG A 86 2.65 -4.84 -3.23
N VAL A 87 2.85 -4.40 -1.99
CA VAL A 87 3.85 -3.38 -1.65
C VAL A 87 4.84 -3.94 -0.65
N TYR A 88 6.13 -3.81 -0.97
CA TYR A 88 7.25 -4.33 -0.20
C TYR A 88 8.15 -3.18 0.24
N PRO A 89 8.61 -3.14 1.51
CA PRO A 89 9.74 -2.30 1.87
C PRO A 89 11.04 -2.85 1.27
N LEU A 90 11.88 -1.96 0.75
CA LEU A 90 13.18 -2.32 0.19
C LEU A 90 14.33 -2.12 1.19
N ASP A 91 14.26 -1.07 2.00
CA ASP A 91 15.28 -0.64 2.95
C ASP A 91 14.82 -0.72 4.42
N LEU A 92 13.54 -1.00 4.68
CA LEU A 92 13.01 -1.26 6.01
C LEU A 92 12.81 -2.76 6.25
N ILE A 93 13.57 -3.34 7.16
CA ILE A 93 13.41 -4.74 7.55
C ILE A 93 12.22 -4.89 8.49
N ILE A 94 11.18 -5.57 8.03
CA ILE A 94 9.99 -5.87 8.82
C ILE A 94 9.96 -7.37 9.09
N PRO A 95 10.21 -7.84 10.33
CA PRO A 95 10.02 -9.23 10.66
C PRO A 95 8.53 -9.58 10.56
N PHE A 96 8.23 -10.82 10.19
CA PHE A 96 6.86 -11.29 10.22
C PHE A 96 6.38 -11.34 11.68
N ASP A 97 5.34 -10.56 12.00
CA ASP A 97 4.60 -10.60 13.25
C ASP A 97 3.11 -10.54 12.89
N HIS A 98 2.33 -11.50 13.40
CA HIS A 98 0.88 -11.57 13.16
C HIS A 98 0.15 -10.29 13.60
N ARG A 99 0.74 -9.52 14.54
CA ARG A 99 0.21 -8.25 15.07
C ARG A 99 0.65 -7.04 14.24
N ALA A 100 1.68 -7.16 13.40
CA ALA A 100 2.24 -6.04 12.65
C ALA A 100 1.51 -5.73 11.34
N HIS A 101 0.32 -6.31 11.09
CA HIS A 101 -0.44 -6.12 9.84
C HIS A 101 0.42 -6.31 8.58
N VAL A 102 1.14 -7.42 8.49
CA VAL A 102 1.90 -7.84 7.31
C VAL A 102 1.39 -9.17 6.79
N TYR A 103 1.54 -9.39 5.48
CA TYR A 103 1.35 -10.67 4.84
C TYR A 103 2.69 -11.29 4.47
N ARG A 104 2.74 -12.62 4.41
CA ARG A 104 3.92 -13.37 3.94
C ARG A 104 3.63 -13.90 2.55
N ASP A 105 4.58 -13.73 1.63
CA ASP A 105 4.55 -14.55 0.41
C ASP A 105 4.88 -16.01 0.76
N SER A 106 4.54 -16.93 -0.15
CA SER A 106 4.84 -18.38 -0.02
C SER A 106 6.28 -18.61 0.48
N PRO A 107 6.54 -19.66 1.29
CA PRO A 107 7.88 -19.97 1.81
C PRO A 107 9.00 -19.93 0.77
N ASP A 108 8.69 -20.22 -0.49
CA ASP A 108 9.64 -20.30 -1.62
C ASP A 108 10.14 -18.93 -2.11
N ASN A 109 9.46 -17.83 -1.77
CA ASN A 109 9.83 -16.46 -2.19
C ASN A 109 10.68 -15.71 -1.14
N GLY A 110 11.56 -16.44 -0.45
CA GLY A 110 12.59 -15.83 0.40
C GLY A 110 12.04 -15.10 1.64
N ARG A 111 10.90 -15.52 2.17
CA ARG A 111 10.26 -14.95 3.39
C ARG A 111 10.02 -13.42 3.32
N LYS A 112 9.83 -12.86 2.14
CA LYS A 112 9.49 -11.43 2.00
C LYS A 112 8.09 -11.16 2.55
N VAL A 113 7.98 -10.10 3.34
CA VAL A 113 6.69 -9.60 3.84
C VAL A 113 6.21 -8.44 2.96
N HIS A 114 4.90 -8.37 2.73
CA HIS A 114 4.26 -7.23 2.07
C HIS A 114 3.21 -6.60 2.97
N LEU A 115 2.95 -5.32 2.75
CA LEU A 115 2.13 -4.49 3.64
C LEU A 115 0.63 -4.84 3.53
N CYS A 116 -0.04 -5.06 4.67
CA CYS A 116 -1.50 -5.28 4.70
C CYS A 116 -2.26 -3.94 4.75
N MET A 117 -2.48 -3.31 3.59
CA MET A 117 -3.20 -2.04 3.50
C MET A 117 -4.68 -2.19 3.14
N VAL A 118 -4.97 -3.13 2.23
CA VAL A 118 -6.29 -3.53 1.70
C VAL A 118 -6.30 -5.04 1.47
N THR A 119 -7.45 -5.71 1.60
CA THR A 119 -7.62 -7.11 1.17
C THR A 119 -7.98 -7.19 -0.32
N GLN A 120 -7.89 -8.38 -0.91
CA GLN A 120 -8.30 -8.62 -2.30
C GLN A 120 -9.80 -8.37 -2.51
N GLU A 121 -10.63 -8.64 -1.50
CA GLU A 121 -12.09 -8.40 -1.53
C GLU A 121 -12.43 -6.90 -1.39
N GLU A 122 -11.58 -6.14 -0.69
CA GLU A 122 -11.67 -4.69 -0.62
C GLU A 122 -11.20 -4.02 -1.93
N TRP A 123 -10.27 -4.67 -2.65
CA TRP A 123 -9.75 -4.16 -3.92
C TRP A 123 -10.83 -4.24 -5.02
N THR A 124 -11.06 -3.10 -5.66
CA THR A 124 -12.05 -2.96 -6.74
C THR A 124 -11.44 -2.12 -7.85
N ARG A 125 -12.05 -2.11 -9.04
CA ARG A 125 -11.60 -1.25 -10.15
C ARG A 125 -11.67 0.25 -9.82
N ASP A 126 -12.38 0.63 -8.76
CA ASP A 126 -12.45 2.02 -8.27
C ASP A 126 -11.27 2.38 -7.35
N CYS A 127 -10.48 1.41 -6.93
CA CYS A 127 -9.23 1.66 -6.23
C CYS A 127 -8.17 2.15 -7.24
N SER A 128 -7.24 3.00 -6.81
CA SER A 128 -6.15 3.52 -7.67
C SER A 128 -4.79 3.19 -7.09
N ILE A 129 -3.75 3.24 -7.93
CA ILE A 129 -2.36 3.11 -7.50
C ILE A 129 -1.95 4.24 -6.57
N ALA A 130 -2.33 5.49 -6.89
CA ALA A 130 -2.05 6.65 -6.03
C ALA A 130 -2.68 6.48 -4.63
N GLY A 131 -3.91 5.96 -4.57
CA GLY A 131 -4.57 5.61 -3.31
C GLY A 131 -3.80 4.57 -2.51
N LEU A 132 -3.26 3.55 -3.18
CA LEU A 132 -2.45 2.51 -2.54
C LEU A 132 -1.09 3.04 -2.06
N MET A 133 -0.45 3.94 -2.83
CA MET A 133 0.78 4.62 -2.40
C MET A 133 0.56 5.43 -1.11
N VAL A 134 -0.51 6.22 -1.04
CA VAL A 134 -0.86 6.97 0.18
C VAL A 134 -1.16 6.05 1.36
N LEU A 135 -1.89 4.96 1.14
CA LEU A 135 -2.14 3.97 2.19
C LEU A 135 -0.85 3.30 2.68
N SER A 136 0.11 3.06 1.80
CA SER A 136 1.40 2.49 2.18
C SER A 136 2.21 3.45 3.06
N ALA A 137 2.18 4.76 2.75
CA ALA A 137 2.80 5.78 3.58
C ALA A 137 2.20 5.80 4.99
N ILE A 138 0.88 5.83 5.09
CA ILE A 138 0.17 5.78 6.37
C ILE A 138 0.53 4.50 7.14
N TRP A 139 0.59 3.37 6.45
CA TRP A 139 0.94 2.09 7.07
C TRP A 139 2.35 2.13 7.67
N VAL A 140 3.34 2.64 6.93
CA VAL A 140 4.74 2.73 7.40
C VAL A 140 4.85 3.59 8.66
N HIS A 141 4.22 4.77 8.66
CA HIS A 141 4.20 5.65 9.84
C HIS A 141 3.58 4.93 11.06
N LYS A 142 2.46 4.24 10.86
CA LYS A 142 1.82 3.47 11.92
C LYS A 142 2.69 2.34 12.46
N TYR A 143 3.37 1.63 11.56
CA TYR A 143 4.29 0.57 11.95
C TYR A 143 5.46 1.11 12.78
N LEU A 144 6.05 2.25 12.40
CA LEU A 144 7.14 2.87 13.16
C LEU A 144 6.69 3.31 14.56
N ILE A 145 5.51 3.92 14.67
CA ILE A 145 4.94 4.25 15.99
C ILE A 145 4.70 2.98 16.80
N TRP A 146 4.08 1.95 16.22
CA TRP A 146 3.85 0.68 16.90
C TRP A 146 5.15 0.02 17.37
N ARG A 147 6.21 0.06 16.57
CA ARG A 147 7.53 -0.45 16.95
C ARG A 147 8.13 0.30 18.15
N LYS A 148 7.85 1.60 18.27
CA LYS A 148 8.31 2.45 19.37
C LYS A 148 7.48 2.26 20.64
N THR A 149 6.15 2.21 20.53
CA THR A 149 5.22 2.26 21.66
C THR A 149 4.65 0.90 22.07
N GLY A 150 4.69 -0.09 21.17
CA GLY A 150 3.97 -1.35 21.30
C GLY A 150 2.47 -1.26 20.96
N GLU A 151 1.95 -0.07 20.64
CA GLU A 151 0.52 0.19 20.39
C GLU A 151 0.28 0.65 18.96
N TRP A 152 -0.63 -0.03 18.24
CA TRP A 152 -0.92 0.29 16.85
C TRP A 152 -1.77 1.55 16.76
N PRO A 153 -1.36 2.61 16.04
CA PRO A 153 -2.11 3.86 16.04
C PRO A 153 -3.49 3.76 15.40
N GLY A 154 -4.48 4.20 16.16
CA GLY A 154 -5.89 4.20 15.79
C GLY A 154 -6.50 2.80 15.79
N ARG A 155 -7.67 2.69 15.17
CA ARG A 155 -8.35 1.39 15.01
C ARG A 155 -7.57 0.56 13.97
N GLY A 156 -6.71 -0.36 14.43
CA GLY A 156 -6.10 -1.43 13.62
C GLY A 156 -7.13 -2.29 12.87
N ARG A 157 -6.68 -3.30 12.13
CA ARG A 157 -7.61 -4.29 11.55
C ARG A 157 -7.96 -5.32 12.62
N THR A 158 -9.20 -5.76 12.68
CA THR A 158 -9.56 -6.97 13.43
C THR A 158 -8.77 -8.14 12.85
N HIS A 159 -7.90 -8.77 13.65
CA HIS A 159 -7.12 -9.93 13.23
C HIS A 159 -7.98 -11.20 13.11
N CYS A 160 -9.21 -11.16 13.61
CA CYS A 160 -10.08 -12.32 13.76
C CYS A 160 -11.57 -11.91 13.67
N ASN A 161 -12.35 -12.66 12.88
CA ASN A 161 -13.79 -12.47 12.71
C ASN A 161 -14.62 -12.82 13.97
N ARG A 162 -14.01 -13.43 15.00
CA ARG A 162 -14.70 -13.80 16.25
C ARG A 162 -14.67 -12.72 17.32
N CYS A 163 -13.60 -11.95 17.45
CA CYS A 163 -13.40 -11.13 18.65
C CYS A 163 -13.63 -9.63 18.47
N GLY A 164 -13.69 -9.10 17.25
CA GLY A 164 -14.05 -7.68 17.03
C GLY A 164 -13.02 -6.65 17.56
N ASN A 165 -12.02 -7.08 18.32
CA ASN A 165 -11.13 -6.22 19.09
C ASN A 165 -9.89 -5.82 18.30
N ILE A 166 -9.43 -4.61 18.60
CA ILE A 166 -8.24 -3.98 18.04
C ILE A 166 -7.23 -3.85 19.18
N GLY A 167 -6.13 -4.60 19.12
CA GLY A 167 -5.10 -4.62 20.17
C GLY A 167 -4.80 -6.05 20.63
N LYS A 168 -4.72 -6.26 21.96
CA LYS A 168 -4.45 -7.55 22.60
C LYS A 168 -5.50 -8.60 22.22
N CYS A 169 -5.23 -9.36 21.16
CA CYS A 169 -5.89 -10.63 20.89
C CYS A 169 -4.87 -11.73 21.10
N ASP A 170 -5.17 -12.68 21.99
CA ASP A 170 -4.43 -13.95 22.13
C ASP A 170 -5.02 -15.02 21.18
N CYS A 171 -5.43 -14.56 19.99
CA CYS A 171 -5.68 -15.38 18.83
C CYS A 171 -4.45 -15.28 17.92
#